data_AF-A0A0D3V808-F1
#
_entry.id   AF-A0A0D3V808-F1
#
_cell.length_a   1.000
_cell.length_b   1.000
_cell.length_c   1.000
_cell.angle_alpha   90.00
_cell.angle_beta   90.00
_cell.angle_gamma   90.00
#
_symmetry.space_group_name_H-M   'P 1'
#
loop_
_entity.id
_entity.type
_entity.pdbx_description
1 polymer ?
#
loop_
_entity_poly.entity_id
_entity_poly.type
_entity_poly.pdbx_seq_one_letter_code
_entity_poly.pdbx_strand_id
1 'polypeptide(L)'
;MFARTDDKITTAQTTVIVSSYMLGTGVLTLPRTLTESVKTPDGWISIIVGGLIMMLAGICIVKLCQQFPGKTIYQFGKEIVGSWIGSCLIMVMIIYFVTTSALQIRVMSEVIMLYLLEGTSQWAIIMSFMWIGLYLITGGIKPIARLFEIILPITVIVFIICLSLSSKLFDIDNLRPVLGEGIFPVIRGLKSTILAFTGYEIMFILTAVMQYPKKGVKAVIIGTAIPLVLYVFALIIAVGAMSIDGVVRSTWPTLDLMRSFEITGLLFERFEFFLLVIWIMQIFATFTITYYAASMGLAQLFKKKIKPIIYGLLPIIFVVALLPKNMNEVFDFDDFVGNSSIYLFGLLPVLLLLIAKIFKKGGVK
;
A
#
# COMPACT_ATOMS: atom_id res chain seq x y z
N MET A 1 -7.62 -25.37 3.48
CA MET A 1 -6.80 -26.30 2.68
C MET A 1 -6.49 -25.57 1.39
N PHE A 2 -5.21 -25.28 1.10
CA PHE A 2 -4.82 -24.68 -0.18
C PHE A 2 -5.38 -25.56 -1.30
N ALA A 3 -6.17 -24.96 -2.20
CA ALA A 3 -6.90 -25.75 -3.17
C ALA A 3 -6.01 -26.29 -4.30
N ARG A 4 -4.76 -25.83 -4.46
CA ARG A 4 -3.76 -26.46 -5.33
C ARG A 4 -2.34 -26.26 -4.78
N THR A 5 -1.51 -27.31 -4.84
CA THR A 5 -0.04 -27.24 -4.73
C THR A 5 0.59 -26.27 -5.73
N ASP A 6 -0.17 -25.90 -6.78
CA ASP A 6 0.20 -24.95 -7.81
C ASP A 6 0.04 -23.48 -7.41
N ASP A 7 -0.55 -23.11 -6.28
CA ASP A 7 -0.82 -21.68 -5.94
C ASP A 7 0.38 -20.95 -5.29
N LYS A 8 1.61 -21.36 -5.62
CA LYS A 8 2.81 -20.71 -5.10
C LYS A 8 3.29 -19.54 -5.97
N ILE A 9 3.76 -18.48 -5.33
CA ILE A 9 4.35 -17.30 -5.99
C ILE A 9 5.87 -17.25 -5.85
N THR A 10 6.54 -16.69 -6.85
CA THR A 10 8.00 -16.53 -6.82
C THR A 10 8.44 -15.43 -5.85
N THR A 11 9.72 -15.40 -5.50
CA THR A 11 10.28 -14.29 -4.70
C THR A 11 10.13 -12.95 -5.42
N ALA A 12 10.30 -12.93 -6.75
CA ALA A 12 10.12 -11.71 -7.56
C ALA A 12 8.66 -11.23 -7.50
N GLN A 13 7.68 -12.12 -7.70
CA GLN A 13 6.26 -11.79 -7.57
C GLN A 13 5.94 -11.22 -6.19
N THR A 14 6.53 -11.79 -5.15
CA THR A 14 6.35 -11.28 -3.77
C THR A 14 6.92 -9.86 -3.62
N THR A 15 8.14 -9.63 -4.10
CA THR A 15 8.78 -8.29 -4.10
C THR A 15 7.90 -7.27 -4.82
N VAL A 16 7.38 -7.63 -5.98
CA VAL A 16 6.56 -6.75 -6.81
C VAL A 16 5.24 -6.43 -6.11
N ILE A 17 4.55 -7.41 -5.52
CA ILE A 17 3.32 -7.18 -4.75
C ILE A 17 3.59 -6.24 -3.57
N VAL A 18 4.65 -6.48 -2.79
CA VAL A 18 4.99 -5.62 -1.65
C VAL A 18 5.29 -4.18 -2.10
N SER A 19 6.07 -4.02 -3.17
CA SER A 19 6.41 -2.69 -3.70
C SER A 19 5.18 -1.93 -4.14
N SER A 20 4.35 -2.55 -4.98
CA SER A 20 3.17 -1.91 -5.53
C SER A 20 2.09 -1.64 -4.48
N TYR A 21 1.93 -2.55 -3.51
CA TYR A 21 0.99 -2.31 -2.40
C TYR A 21 1.42 -1.10 -1.57
N MET A 22 2.71 -0.94 -1.28
CA MET A 22 3.21 0.26 -0.63
C MET A 22 2.96 1.50 -1.49
N LEU A 23 3.33 1.46 -2.79
CA LEU A 23 3.17 2.61 -3.69
C LEU A 23 1.75 3.17 -3.68
N GLY A 24 0.74 2.30 -3.80
CA GLY A 24 -0.68 2.55 -3.57
C GLY A 24 -1.12 4.01 -3.77
N THR A 25 -1.66 4.61 -2.72
CA THR A 25 -2.04 6.03 -2.66
C THR A 25 -0.89 6.93 -2.19
N GLY A 26 0.18 6.35 -1.63
CA GLY A 26 1.28 7.09 -1.01
C GLY A 26 2.08 7.96 -1.98
N VAL A 27 2.28 7.54 -3.25
CA VAL A 27 3.09 8.33 -4.21
C VAL A 27 2.52 9.73 -4.42
N LEU A 28 1.19 9.85 -4.45
CA LEU A 28 0.53 11.11 -4.76
C LEU A 28 0.20 11.96 -3.53
N THR A 29 -0.01 11.32 -2.38
CA THR A 29 -0.39 12.01 -1.13
C THR A 29 0.80 12.40 -0.27
N LEU A 30 1.85 11.56 -0.24
CA LEU A 30 2.98 11.71 0.66
C LEU A 30 3.69 13.05 0.52
N PRO A 31 3.93 13.61 -0.70
CA PRO A 31 4.56 14.92 -0.80
C PRO A 31 3.81 16.00 -0.05
N ARG A 32 2.48 16.03 -0.14
CA ARG A 32 1.62 17.00 0.55
C ARG A 32 1.63 16.77 2.05
N THR A 33 1.23 15.58 2.50
CA THR A 33 1.03 15.27 3.92
C THR A 33 2.33 15.35 4.73
N LEU A 34 3.45 14.98 4.11
CA LEU A 34 4.76 15.10 4.73
C LEU A 34 5.22 16.55 4.81
N THR A 35 5.14 17.29 3.70
CA THR A 35 5.57 18.70 3.68
C THR A 35 4.74 19.55 4.64
N GLU A 36 3.44 19.28 4.75
CA GLU A 36 2.56 19.94 5.72
C GLU A 36 2.96 19.64 7.18
N SER A 37 3.36 18.40 7.46
CA SER A 37 3.81 18.00 8.80
C SER A 37 5.18 18.56 9.17
N VAL A 38 6.14 18.54 8.23
CA VAL A 38 7.54 18.93 8.47
C VAL A 38 7.71 20.44 8.38
N LYS A 39 7.06 21.09 7.41
CA LYS A 39 7.16 22.52 7.08
C LYS A 39 8.57 23.02 6.71
N THR A 40 9.50 22.10 6.49
CA THR A 40 10.87 22.37 6.05
C THR A 40 11.19 21.47 4.85
N PRO A 41 12.25 21.75 4.06
CA PRO A 41 12.60 20.91 2.90
C PRO A 41 13.18 19.54 3.31
N ASP A 42 13.36 19.29 4.61
CA ASP A 42 14.02 18.09 5.17
C ASP A 42 13.13 16.83 5.18
N GLY A 43 11.93 16.91 4.60
CA GLY A 43 10.99 15.80 4.57
C GLY A 43 11.59 14.52 3.98
N TRP A 44 12.51 14.61 3.02
CA TRP A 44 13.12 13.44 2.38
C TRP A 44 13.92 12.57 3.38
N ILE A 45 14.48 13.18 4.43
CA ILE A 45 15.15 12.46 5.53
C ILE A 45 14.11 11.67 6.32
N SER A 46 12.93 12.26 6.55
CA SER A 46 11.81 11.58 7.22
C SER A 46 11.40 10.33 6.43
N ILE A 47 11.34 10.42 5.10
CA ILE A 47 11.04 9.30 4.20
C ILE A 47 12.05 8.17 4.39
N ILE A 48 13.35 8.49 4.42
CA ILE A 48 14.42 7.50 4.61
C ILE A 48 14.28 6.81 5.97
N VAL A 49 14.15 7.58 7.04
CA VAL A 49 14.08 7.04 8.41
C VAL A 49 12.81 6.20 8.60
N GLY A 50 11.65 6.71 8.20
CA GLY A 50 10.39 5.97 8.30
C GLY A 50 10.37 4.73 7.43
N GLY A 51 10.91 4.78 6.21
CA GLY A 51 11.03 3.61 5.34
C GLY A 51 11.93 2.52 5.92
N LEU A 52 13.03 2.88 6.58
CA LEU A 52 13.88 1.92 7.30
C LEU A 52 13.16 1.29 8.50
N ILE A 53 12.41 2.08 9.27
CA ILE A 53 11.59 1.57 10.39
C ILE A 53 10.57 0.54 9.87
N MET A 54 9.87 0.85 8.79
CA MET A 54 8.86 -0.05 8.23
C MET A 54 9.47 -1.28 7.54
N MET A 55 10.66 -1.14 6.95
CA MET A 55 11.43 -2.27 6.46
C MET A 55 11.77 -3.25 7.61
N LEU A 56 12.20 -2.74 8.77
CA LEU A 56 12.45 -3.56 9.97
C LEU A 56 11.17 -4.25 10.45
N ALA A 57 10.04 -3.54 10.50
CA ALA A 57 8.75 -4.13 10.86
C ALA A 57 8.35 -5.28 9.92
N GLY A 58 8.52 -5.09 8.61
CA GLY A 58 8.31 -6.13 7.60
C GLY A 58 9.25 -7.34 7.78
N ILE A 59 10.52 -7.11 8.12
CA ILE A 59 11.47 -8.20 8.43
C ILE A 59 10.98 -8.99 9.65
N CYS A 60 10.49 -8.32 10.70
CA CYS A 60 9.91 -8.98 11.87
C CYS A 60 8.72 -9.88 11.49
N ILE A 61 7.79 -9.39 10.67
CA ILE A 61 6.65 -10.19 10.17
C ILE A 61 7.15 -11.44 9.45
N VAL A 62 8.10 -11.30 8.54
CA VAL A 62 8.61 -12.44 7.77
C VAL A 62 9.30 -13.44 8.69
N LYS A 63 10.12 -12.99 9.64
CA LYS A 63 10.81 -13.86 10.60
C LYS A 63 9.82 -14.63 11.46
N LEU A 64 8.69 -14.03 11.83
CA LEU A 64 7.59 -14.72 12.50
C LEU A 64 6.98 -15.79 11.61
N CYS A 65 6.61 -15.43 10.37
CA CYS A 65 6.01 -16.37 9.43
C CYS A 65 6.92 -17.56 9.10
N GLN A 66 8.24 -17.34 9.07
CA GLN A 66 9.24 -18.39 8.84
C GLN A 66 9.29 -19.45 9.95
N GLN A 67 8.80 -19.15 11.17
CA GLN A 67 8.66 -20.12 12.26
C GLN A 67 7.44 -21.04 12.08
N PHE A 68 6.50 -20.67 11.20
CA PHE A 68 5.28 -21.43 10.90
C PHE A 68 5.16 -21.69 9.38
N PRO A 69 6.05 -22.50 8.77
CA PRO A 69 6.07 -22.69 7.32
C PRO A 69 4.74 -23.18 6.76
N GLY A 70 4.29 -22.57 5.66
CA GLY A 70 3.07 -22.96 4.96
C GLY A 70 1.77 -22.57 5.69
N LYS A 71 1.84 -21.84 6.81
CA LYS A 71 0.67 -21.32 7.52
C LYS A 71 0.61 -19.81 7.41
N THR A 72 -0.58 -19.28 7.18
CA THR A 72 -0.86 -17.85 7.27
C THR A 72 -1.07 -17.44 8.73
N ILE A 73 -1.05 -16.14 9.01
CA ILE A 73 -1.41 -15.59 10.34
C ILE A 73 -2.79 -16.06 10.81
N TYR A 74 -3.74 -16.25 9.89
CA TYR A 74 -5.08 -16.73 10.22
C TYR A 74 -5.13 -18.18 10.70
N GLN A 75 -4.05 -18.93 10.48
CA GLN A 75 -3.88 -20.29 10.96
C GLN A 75 -3.01 -20.31 12.21
N PHE A 76 -1.77 -19.81 12.11
CA PHE A 76 -0.83 -19.89 13.23
C PHE A 76 -1.15 -18.92 14.38
N GLY A 77 -1.92 -17.86 14.15
CA GLY A 77 -2.31 -16.92 15.20
C GLY A 77 -3.02 -17.62 16.36
N LYS A 78 -3.92 -18.58 16.05
CA LYS A 78 -4.60 -19.39 17.07
C LYS A 78 -3.65 -20.35 17.79
N GLU A 79 -2.58 -20.79 17.14
CA GLU A 79 -1.57 -21.67 17.74
C GLU A 79 -0.74 -20.91 18.79
N ILE A 80 -0.41 -19.64 18.52
CA ILE A 80 0.39 -18.80 19.42
C ILE A 80 -0.43 -18.38 20.66
N VAL A 81 -1.56 -17.69 20.47
CA VAL A 81 -2.31 -17.03 21.57
C VAL A 81 -3.57 -17.77 22.01
N GLY A 82 -3.87 -18.94 21.45
CA GLY A 82 -5.06 -19.73 21.76
C GLY A 82 -6.26 -19.41 20.88
N SER A 83 -7.31 -20.23 20.99
CA SER A 83 -8.46 -20.19 20.07
C SER A 83 -9.31 -18.94 20.20
N TRP A 84 -9.56 -18.45 21.41
CA TRP A 84 -10.43 -17.30 21.65
C TRP A 84 -9.76 -15.98 21.25
N ILE A 85 -8.63 -15.66 21.88
CA ILE A 85 -7.83 -14.45 21.58
C ILE A 85 -7.38 -14.46 20.11
N GLY A 86 -6.93 -15.62 19.61
CA GLY A 86 -6.51 -15.75 18.21
C GLY A 86 -7.66 -15.52 17.23
N SER A 87 -8.89 -15.97 17.53
CA SER A 87 -10.04 -15.69 16.67
C SER A 87 -10.43 -14.22 16.66
N CYS A 88 -10.36 -13.54 17.80
CA CYS A 88 -10.58 -12.09 17.89
C CYS A 88 -9.55 -11.33 17.06
N LEU A 89 -8.26 -11.64 17.24
CA LEU A 89 -7.17 -11.03 16.48
C LEU A 89 -7.35 -11.19 14.97
N ILE A 90 -7.67 -12.40 14.53
CA ILE A 90 -7.93 -12.71 13.12
C ILE A 90 -9.10 -11.89 12.59
N MET A 91 -10.17 -11.75 13.37
CA MET A 91 -11.33 -10.94 12.97
C MET A 91 -10.95 -9.46 12.78
N VAL A 92 -10.15 -8.90 13.69
CA VAL A 92 -9.68 -7.52 13.58
C VAL A 92 -8.81 -7.33 12.33
N MET A 93 -7.92 -8.27 12.01
CA MET A 93 -7.12 -8.24 10.78
C MET A 93 -8.00 -8.34 9.51
N ILE A 94 -9.05 -9.16 9.54
CA ILE A 94 -10.02 -9.26 8.44
C ILE A 94 -10.73 -7.93 8.24
N ILE A 95 -11.21 -7.31 9.32
CA ILE A 95 -11.88 -5.99 9.27
C ILE A 95 -10.93 -4.95 8.67
N TYR A 96 -9.68 -4.93 9.11
CA TYR A 96 -8.64 -4.06 8.52
C TYR A 96 -8.56 -4.24 7.00
N PHE A 97 -8.37 -5.46 6.50
CA PHE A 97 -8.26 -5.69 5.06
C PHE A 97 -9.55 -5.36 4.28
N VAL A 98 -10.73 -5.55 4.89
CA VAL A 98 -12.01 -5.10 4.30
C VAL A 98 -12.03 -3.58 4.18
N THR A 99 -11.70 -2.86 5.27
CA THR A 99 -11.66 -1.39 5.28
C THR A 99 -10.62 -0.83 4.32
N THR A 100 -9.43 -1.43 4.22
CA THR A 100 -8.41 -1.02 3.25
C THR A 100 -8.91 -1.25 1.82
N SER A 101 -9.54 -2.39 1.52
CA SER A 101 -10.08 -2.61 0.17
C SER A 101 -11.16 -1.59 -0.21
N ALA A 102 -12.05 -1.25 0.74
CA ALA A 102 -13.11 -0.28 0.56
C ALA A 102 -12.56 1.15 0.39
N LEU A 103 -11.55 1.53 1.17
CA LEU A 103 -10.85 2.79 1.04
C LEU A 103 -10.19 2.93 -0.34
N GLN A 104 -9.52 1.89 -0.81
CA GLN A 104 -8.80 1.93 -2.09
C GLN A 104 -9.77 2.08 -3.26
N ILE A 105 -10.86 1.32 -3.29
CA ILE A 105 -11.87 1.50 -4.35
C ILE A 105 -12.56 2.86 -4.26
N ARG A 106 -12.75 3.42 -3.05
CA ARG A 106 -13.28 4.76 -2.84
C ARG A 106 -12.34 5.83 -3.39
N VAL A 107 -11.06 5.83 -2.99
CA VAL A 107 -10.05 6.79 -3.48
C VAL A 107 -9.96 6.73 -5.01
N MET A 108 -9.92 5.52 -5.59
CA MET A 108 -9.91 5.37 -7.04
C MET A 108 -11.12 6.01 -7.71
N SER A 109 -12.31 5.86 -7.13
CA SER A 109 -13.53 6.47 -7.69
C SER A 109 -13.50 7.99 -7.66
N GLU A 110 -13.00 8.61 -6.59
CA GLU A 110 -12.83 10.07 -6.49
C GLU A 110 -11.93 10.59 -7.61
N VAL A 111 -10.82 9.91 -7.82
CA VAL A 111 -9.81 10.29 -8.81
C VAL A 111 -10.36 10.18 -10.23
N ILE A 112 -11.07 9.10 -10.53
CA ILE A 112 -11.71 8.91 -11.83
C ILE A 112 -12.77 10.00 -12.06
N MET A 113 -13.59 10.30 -11.06
CA MET A 113 -14.61 11.37 -11.18
C MET A 113 -13.98 12.74 -11.39
N LEU A 114 -12.91 13.07 -10.67
CA LEU A 114 -12.27 14.39 -10.74
C LEU A 114 -11.48 14.59 -12.04
N TYR A 115 -10.94 13.53 -12.63
CA TYR A 115 -9.97 13.67 -13.72
C TYR A 115 -10.35 13.04 -15.06
N LEU A 116 -11.32 12.12 -15.08
CA LEU A 116 -11.66 11.37 -16.29
C LEU A 116 -13.15 11.42 -16.63
N LEU A 117 -14.01 11.27 -15.63
CA LEU A 117 -15.45 11.05 -15.81
C LEU A 117 -16.28 11.99 -14.93
N GLU A 118 -16.07 13.29 -15.11
CA GLU A 118 -16.82 14.32 -14.40
C GLU A 118 -18.34 14.13 -14.62
N GLY A 119 -19.13 14.23 -13.55
CA GLY A 119 -20.58 14.03 -13.58
C GLY A 119 -21.06 12.57 -13.58
N THR A 120 -20.17 11.57 -13.64
CA THR A 120 -20.55 10.16 -13.50
C THR A 120 -20.85 9.83 -12.05
N SER A 121 -21.91 9.06 -11.81
CA SER A 121 -22.27 8.62 -10.45
C SER A 121 -21.20 7.71 -9.84
N GLN A 122 -20.75 8.04 -8.64
CA GLN A 122 -19.69 7.34 -7.91
C GLN A 122 -19.93 5.83 -7.76
N TRP A 123 -21.16 5.44 -7.43
CA TRP A 123 -21.53 4.03 -7.26
C TRP A 123 -21.30 3.21 -8.53
N ALA A 124 -21.49 3.81 -9.72
CA ALA A 124 -21.33 3.12 -10.99
C ALA A 124 -19.84 2.83 -11.29
N ILE A 125 -18.96 3.78 -10.96
CA ILE A 125 -17.50 3.61 -11.08
C ILE A 125 -17.04 2.51 -10.11
N ILE A 126 -17.38 2.62 -8.83
CA ILE A 126 -17.01 1.64 -7.81
C ILE A 126 -17.47 0.24 -8.23
N MET A 127 -18.74 0.09 -8.58
CA MET A 127 -19.29 -1.23 -8.92
C MET A 127 -18.58 -1.84 -10.13
N SER A 128 -18.34 -1.06 -11.18
CA SER A 128 -17.67 -1.53 -12.42
C SER A 128 -16.30 -2.15 -12.12
N PHE A 129 -15.47 -1.46 -11.34
CA PHE A 129 -14.16 -1.99 -10.97
C PHE A 129 -14.25 -3.13 -9.95
N MET A 130 -15.23 -3.11 -9.05
CA MET A 130 -15.45 -4.22 -8.13
C MET A 130 -15.79 -5.52 -8.87
N TRP A 131 -16.55 -5.49 -9.97
CA TRP A 131 -16.81 -6.67 -10.81
C TRP A 131 -15.53 -7.20 -11.48
N ILE A 132 -14.68 -6.31 -11.99
CA ILE A 132 -13.39 -6.70 -12.60
C ILE A 132 -12.48 -7.31 -11.54
N GLY A 133 -12.41 -6.70 -10.36
CA GLY A 133 -11.65 -7.22 -9.22
C GLY A 133 -12.17 -8.57 -8.75
N LEU A 134 -13.49 -8.73 -8.67
CA LEU A 134 -14.16 -9.99 -8.34
C LEU A 134 -13.73 -11.11 -9.32
N TYR A 135 -13.76 -10.84 -10.63
CA TYR A 135 -13.28 -11.79 -11.63
C TYR A 135 -11.81 -12.18 -11.37
N LEU A 136 -10.93 -11.21 -11.15
CA LEU A 136 -9.50 -11.45 -10.90
C LEU A 136 -9.26 -12.31 -9.66
N ILE A 137 -9.84 -11.94 -8.51
CA ILE A 137 -9.58 -12.61 -7.23
C ILE A 137 -10.16 -14.03 -7.16
N THR A 138 -11.21 -14.34 -7.94
CA THR A 138 -11.73 -15.71 -8.03
C THR A 138 -10.74 -16.69 -8.66
N GLY A 139 -9.77 -16.17 -9.43
CA GLY A 139 -8.63 -16.90 -9.99
C GLY A 139 -7.49 -17.15 -8.98
N GLY A 140 -7.55 -16.61 -7.77
CA GLY A 140 -6.57 -16.82 -6.70
C GLY A 140 -5.38 -15.86 -6.73
N ILE A 141 -4.31 -16.22 -6.02
CA ILE A 141 -3.15 -15.32 -5.83
C ILE A 141 -2.29 -15.14 -7.10
N LYS A 142 -2.28 -16.13 -8.00
CA LYS A 142 -1.44 -16.11 -9.22
C LYS A 142 -1.85 -15.01 -10.21
N PRO A 143 -3.14 -14.88 -10.60
CA PRO A 143 -3.58 -13.76 -11.43
C PRO A 143 -3.29 -12.39 -10.79
N ILE A 144 -3.49 -12.27 -9.48
CA ILE A 144 -3.18 -11.04 -8.73
C ILE A 144 -1.67 -10.74 -8.84
N ALA A 145 -0.81 -11.73 -8.60
CA ALA A 145 0.64 -11.58 -8.74
C ALA A 145 1.08 -11.14 -10.14
N ARG A 146 0.47 -11.70 -11.19
CA ARG A 146 0.73 -11.31 -12.59
C ARG A 146 0.29 -9.88 -12.88
N LEU A 147 -0.85 -9.45 -12.32
CA LEU A 147 -1.29 -8.06 -12.43
C LEU A 147 -0.22 -7.12 -11.86
N PHE A 148 0.30 -7.41 -10.67
CA PHE A 148 1.38 -6.63 -10.07
C PHE A 148 2.67 -6.65 -10.91
N GLU A 149 3.04 -7.79 -11.50
CA GLU A 149 4.21 -7.92 -12.38
C GLU A 149 4.14 -7.02 -13.61
N ILE A 150 2.92 -6.75 -14.11
CA ILE A 150 2.70 -5.82 -15.23
C ILE A 150 2.75 -4.37 -14.74
N ILE A 151 2.10 -4.08 -13.61
CA ILE A 151 1.92 -2.70 -13.14
C ILE A 151 3.22 -2.07 -12.66
N LEU A 152 4.06 -2.79 -11.89
CA LEU A 152 5.22 -2.18 -11.26
C LEU A 152 6.26 -1.65 -12.27
N PRO A 153 6.69 -2.40 -13.30
CA PRO A 153 7.64 -1.90 -14.28
C PRO A 153 7.11 -0.66 -15.02
N ILE A 154 5.82 -0.68 -15.41
CA ILE A 154 5.17 0.46 -16.06
C ILE A 154 5.15 1.67 -15.11
N THR A 155 4.88 1.45 -13.82
CA THR A 155 4.92 2.49 -12.78
C THR A 155 6.30 3.13 -12.69
N VAL A 156 7.36 2.32 -12.63
CA VAL A 156 8.74 2.83 -12.55
C VAL A 156 9.10 3.61 -13.81
N ILE A 157 8.75 3.11 -15.00
CA ILE A 157 9.04 3.79 -16.27
C ILE A 157 8.36 5.16 -16.33
N VAL A 158 7.06 5.21 -16.07
CA VAL A 158 6.34 6.50 -16.11
C VAL A 158 6.81 7.43 -15.02
N PHE A 159 7.12 6.92 -13.83
CA PHE A 159 7.70 7.75 -12.80
C PHE A 159 9.04 8.36 -13.23
N ILE A 160 9.94 7.60 -13.87
CA ILE A 160 11.21 8.12 -14.41
C ILE A 160 10.97 9.19 -15.48
N ILE A 161 9.98 8.99 -16.36
CA ILE A 161 9.60 10.00 -17.37
C ILE A 161 9.11 11.27 -16.66
N CYS A 162 8.23 11.13 -15.66
CA CYS A 162 7.73 12.25 -14.87
C CYS A 162 8.87 13.01 -14.18
N LEU A 163 9.82 12.31 -13.56
CA LEU A 163 11.00 12.94 -12.93
C LEU A 163 11.83 13.72 -13.97
N SER A 164 12.04 13.13 -15.15
CA SER A 164 12.84 13.72 -16.21
C SER A 164 12.21 15.00 -16.76
N LEU A 165 10.90 15.01 -16.97
CA LEU A 165 10.17 16.20 -17.40
C LEU A 165 10.18 17.29 -16.30
N SER A 166 9.95 16.88 -15.06
CA SER A 166 9.90 17.77 -13.90
C SER A 166 11.21 18.49 -13.57
N SER A 167 12.34 17.94 -13.99
CA SER A 167 13.66 18.54 -13.78
C SER A 167 13.81 19.96 -14.37
N LYS A 168 12.97 20.35 -15.33
CA LYS A 168 13.00 21.69 -15.93
C LYS A 168 12.45 22.80 -15.03
N LEU A 169 11.56 22.47 -14.10
CA LEU A 169 10.97 23.42 -13.15
C LEU A 169 11.71 23.40 -11.80
N PHE A 170 12.72 22.56 -11.67
CA PHE A 170 13.39 22.31 -10.41
C PHE A 170 14.32 23.46 -10.03
N ASP A 171 14.06 24.07 -8.87
CA ASP A 171 14.96 25.02 -8.23
C ASP A 171 15.56 24.37 -6.96
N ILE A 172 16.89 24.29 -6.92
CA ILE A 172 17.63 23.69 -5.81
C ILE A 172 17.50 24.53 -4.52
N ASP A 173 17.23 25.83 -4.64
CA ASP A 173 17.12 26.72 -3.49
C ASP A 173 15.85 26.42 -2.67
N ASN A 174 14.82 25.83 -3.29
CA ASN A 174 13.64 25.31 -2.58
C ASN A 174 13.97 24.14 -1.64
N LEU A 175 15.15 23.51 -1.76
CA LEU A 175 15.61 22.43 -0.88
C LEU A 175 16.65 22.91 0.15
N ARG A 176 16.94 24.20 0.20
CA ARG A 176 17.93 24.80 1.10
C ARG A 176 17.27 25.79 2.07
N PRO A 177 17.85 25.98 3.27
CA PRO A 177 18.95 25.19 3.86
C PRO A 177 18.47 23.80 4.31
N VAL A 178 19.37 22.81 4.27
CA VAL A 178 19.11 21.46 4.81
C VAL A 178 19.35 21.48 6.32
N LEU A 179 18.38 20.96 7.08
CA LEU A 179 18.35 20.92 8.55
C LEU A 179 18.49 22.31 9.19
N GLY A 180 17.97 23.36 8.53
CA GLY A 180 18.00 24.72 9.05
C GLY A 180 17.30 24.89 10.40
N GLU A 181 16.25 24.09 10.64
CA GLU A 181 15.51 24.03 11.92
C GLU A 181 15.88 22.81 12.78
N GLY A 182 17.00 22.14 12.46
CA GLY A 182 17.46 20.93 13.16
C GLY A 182 16.65 19.68 12.84
N ILE A 183 16.74 18.67 13.72
CA ILE A 183 16.18 17.32 13.46
C ILE A 183 14.71 17.17 13.88
N PHE A 184 14.16 18.09 14.67
CA PHE A 184 12.81 17.96 15.21
C PHE A 184 11.71 17.94 14.12
N PRO A 185 11.79 18.76 13.05
CA PRO A 185 10.87 18.65 11.91
C PRO A 185 10.88 17.26 11.27
N VAL A 186 12.07 16.65 11.12
CA VAL A 186 12.22 15.30 10.57
C VAL A 186 11.49 14.26 11.42
N ILE A 187 11.62 14.36 12.75
CA ILE A 187 10.92 13.45 13.67
C ILE A 187 9.40 13.62 13.56
N ARG A 188 8.92 14.86 13.40
CA ARG A 188 7.48 15.16 13.22
C ARG A 188 6.92 14.54 11.93
N GLY A 189 7.73 14.49 10.87
CA GLY A 189 7.38 13.85 9.60
C GLY A 189 7.34 12.32 9.59
N LEU A 190 7.80 11.66 10.67
CA LEU A 190 7.84 10.20 10.73
C LEU A 190 6.46 9.57 10.67
N LYS A 191 5.43 10.20 11.27
CA LYS A 191 4.07 9.65 11.24
C LYS A 191 3.57 9.52 9.80
N SER A 192 3.60 10.62 9.02
CA SER A 192 3.16 10.63 7.62
C SER A 192 3.96 9.64 6.77
N THR A 193 5.27 9.53 7.02
CA THR A 193 6.11 8.56 6.33
C THR A 193 5.72 7.13 6.65
N ILE A 194 5.60 6.78 7.93
CA ILE A 194 5.26 5.42 8.37
C ILE A 194 3.90 4.97 7.78
N LEU A 195 2.93 5.89 7.74
CA LEU A 195 1.62 5.63 7.13
C LEU A 195 1.73 5.34 5.63
N ALA A 196 2.58 6.08 4.90
CA ALA A 196 2.78 5.86 3.47
C ALA A 196 3.51 4.54 3.14
N PHE A 197 4.27 3.97 4.07
CA PHE A 197 4.91 2.65 3.90
C PHE A 197 4.06 1.49 4.42
N THR A 198 2.78 1.70 4.71
CA THR A 198 1.84 0.59 4.93
C THR A 198 1.78 -0.32 3.68
N GLY A 199 1.58 -1.61 3.88
CA GLY A 199 1.62 -2.62 2.83
C GLY A 199 2.55 -3.81 3.14
N TYR A 200 3.52 -3.63 4.04
CA TYR A 200 4.38 -4.72 4.54
C TYR A 200 3.59 -5.82 5.27
N GLU A 201 2.43 -5.50 5.82
CA GLU A 201 1.57 -6.45 6.54
C GLU A 201 1.06 -7.61 5.67
N ILE A 202 1.03 -7.43 4.34
CA ILE A 202 0.60 -8.49 3.43
C ILE A 202 1.50 -9.73 3.50
N MET A 203 2.73 -9.57 4.00
CA MET A 203 3.68 -10.66 4.21
C MET A 203 3.18 -11.73 5.18
N PHE A 204 2.24 -11.39 6.08
CA PHE A 204 1.55 -12.38 6.91
C PHE A 204 0.79 -13.45 6.11
N ILE A 205 0.46 -13.13 4.86
CA ILE A 205 -0.24 -14.00 3.92
C ILE A 205 0.74 -14.49 2.85
N LEU A 206 1.50 -13.57 2.23
CA LEU A 206 2.38 -13.93 1.10
C LEU A 206 3.43 -14.95 1.50
N THR A 207 4.03 -14.84 2.69
CA THR A 207 5.10 -15.77 3.13
C THR A 207 4.64 -17.23 3.10
N ALA A 208 3.36 -17.50 3.40
CA ALA A 208 2.79 -18.85 3.41
C ALA A 208 2.63 -19.44 2.00
N VAL A 209 2.49 -18.59 0.98
CA VAL A 209 2.30 -18.99 -0.43
C VAL A 209 3.55 -18.80 -1.28
N MET A 210 4.68 -18.38 -0.70
CA MET A 210 5.94 -18.30 -1.43
C MET A 210 6.48 -19.70 -1.79
N GLN A 211 7.05 -19.82 -2.98
CA GLN A 211 7.86 -20.99 -3.35
C GLN A 211 9.04 -21.20 -2.42
N TYR A 212 9.70 -20.11 -2.03
CA TYR A 212 10.87 -20.11 -1.15
C TYR A 212 10.67 -19.14 0.03
N PRO A 213 9.94 -19.53 1.10
CA PRO A 213 9.66 -18.66 2.25
C PRO A 213 10.92 -18.13 2.96
N LYS A 214 12.04 -18.88 2.89
CA LYS A 214 13.36 -18.44 3.40
C LYS A 214 13.84 -17.14 2.74
N LYS A 215 13.45 -16.89 1.49
CA LYS A 215 13.76 -15.65 0.74
C LYS A 215 12.79 -14.50 1.02
N GLY A 216 11.81 -14.67 1.92
CA GLY A 216 10.84 -13.63 2.26
C GLY A 216 11.48 -12.33 2.76
N VAL A 217 12.59 -12.41 3.50
CA VAL A 217 13.30 -11.23 4.02
C VAL A 217 13.87 -10.42 2.85
N LYS A 218 14.45 -11.09 1.86
CA LYS A 218 14.93 -10.45 0.63
C LYS A 218 13.77 -9.81 -0.14
N ALA A 219 12.60 -10.46 -0.20
CA ALA A 219 11.44 -9.92 -0.87
C ALA A 219 10.96 -8.62 -0.24
N VAL A 220 10.88 -8.54 1.09
CA VAL A 220 10.49 -7.32 1.81
C VAL A 220 11.52 -6.20 1.69
N ILE A 221 12.80 -6.51 1.84
CA ILE A 221 13.86 -5.48 1.76
C ILE A 221 13.84 -4.82 0.39
N ILE A 222 13.87 -5.61 -0.68
CA ILE A 222 13.82 -5.07 -2.05
C ILE A 222 12.46 -4.43 -2.32
N GLY A 223 11.38 -5.07 -1.82
CA GLY A 223 10.02 -4.59 -2.00
C GLY A 223 9.75 -3.25 -1.34
N THR A 224 10.44 -2.94 -0.24
CA THR A 224 10.35 -1.65 0.45
C THR A 224 11.33 -0.63 -0.14
N ALA A 225 12.50 -1.08 -0.61
CA ALA A 225 13.51 -0.20 -1.20
C ALA A 225 13.03 0.48 -2.49
N ILE A 226 12.21 -0.20 -3.31
CA ILE A 226 11.67 0.39 -4.55
C ILE A 226 10.77 1.61 -4.23
N PRO A 227 9.69 1.49 -3.43
CA PRO A 227 8.89 2.63 -2.99
C PRO A 227 9.71 3.68 -2.25
N LEU A 228 10.69 3.28 -1.43
CA LEU A 228 11.55 4.20 -0.70
C LEU A 228 12.26 5.18 -1.63
N VAL A 229 12.89 4.65 -2.68
CA VAL A 229 13.57 5.46 -3.68
C VAL A 229 12.57 6.36 -4.41
N LEU A 230 11.44 5.81 -4.85
CA LEU A 230 10.43 6.57 -5.59
C LEU A 230 9.84 7.70 -4.74
N TYR A 231 9.54 7.48 -3.47
CA TYR A 231 9.01 8.50 -2.55
C TYR A 231 10.00 9.62 -2.26
N VAL A 232 11.27 9.28 -2.04
CA VAL A 232 12.33 10.30 -1.85
C VAL A 232 12.41 11.19 -3.09
N PHE A 233 12.46 10.61 -4.29
CA PHE A 233 12.50 11.40 -5.52
C PHE A 233 11.19 12.18 -5.77
N ALA A 234 10.03 11.60 -5.48
CA ALA A 234 8.74 12.27 -5.61
C ALA A 234 8.70 13.56 -4.78
N LEU A 235 9.11 13.46 -3.51
CA LEU A 235 9.13 14.61 -2.61
C LEU A 235 10.16 15.66 -3.05
N ILE A 236 11.40 15.23 -3.34
CA ILE A 236 12.48 16.14 -3.75
C ILE A 236 12.04 16.95 -4.97
N ILE A 237 11.45 16.29 -5.96
CA ILE A 237 10.98 16.96 -7.18
C ILE A 237 9.77 17.84 -6.91
N ALA A 238 8.79 17.38 -6.12
CA ALA A 238 7.62 18.19 -5.79
C ALA A 238 8.01 19.49 -5.05
N VAL A 239 8.84 19.39 -4.00
CA VAL A 239 9.31 20.56 -3.24
C VAL A 239 10.24 21.42 -4.08
N GLY A 240 11.17 20.81 -4.81
CA GLY A 240 12.09 21.52 -5.69
C GLY A 240 11.39 22.33 -6.79
N ALA A 241 10.29 21.81 -7.35
CA ALA A 241 9.57 22.47 -8.43
C ALA A 241 8.44 23.41 -7.97
N MET A 242 7.79 23.13 -6.84
CA MET A 242 6.61 23.88 -6.37
C MET A 242 6.85 24.72 -5.11
N SER A 243 8.02 24.62 -4.47
CA SER A 243 8.28 25.08 -3.10
C SER A 243 7.40 24.41 -2.04
N ILE A 244 7.71 24.62 -0.76
CA ILE A 244 6.94 24.08 0.37
C ILE A 244 5.48 24.55 0.30
N ASP A 245 5.26 25.85 0.07
CA ASP A 245 3.90 26.43 0.04
C ASP A 245 3.07 25.91 -1.14
N GLY A 246 3.69 25.70 -2.31
CA GLY A 246 3.01 25.14 -3.47
C GLY A 246 2.62 23.67 -3.25
N VAL A 247 3.51 22.88 -2.64
CA VAL A 247 3.21 21.46 -2.32
C VAL A 247 2.06 21.35 -1.33
N VAL A 248 2.01 22.15 -0.27
CA VAL A 248 0.95 22.07 0.75
C VAL A 248 -0.42 22.50 0.21
N ARG A 249 -0.46 23.44 -0.74
CA ARG A 249 -1.70 23.92 -1.38
C ARG A 249 -2.26 22.97 -2.44
N SER A 250 -1.44 22.09 -2.99
CA SER A 250 -1.88 21.11 -3.98
C SER A 250 -2.43 19.86 -3.30
N THR A 251 -3.62 19.40 -3.73
CA THR A 251 -4.20 18.15 -3.22
C THR A 251 -3.36 16.93 -3.63
N TRP A 252 -2.81 16.96 -4.85
CA TRP A 252 -2.03 15.86 -5.44
C TRP A 252 -0.78 16.42 -6.13
N PRO A 253 0.26 16.82 -5.38
CA PRO A 253 1.39 17.59 -5.91
C PRO A 253 2.08 16.93 -7.10
N THR A 254 2.21 15.61 -7.08
CA THR A 254 2.84 14.86 -8.18
C THR A 254 2.01 14.89 -9.47
N LEU A 255 0.67 14.89 -9.38
CA LEU A 255 -0.21 15.03 -10.55
C LEU A 255 -0.21 16.47 -11.08
N ASP A 256 -0.30 17.45 -10.19
CA ASP A 256 -0.33 18.86 -10.57
C ASP A 256 0.99 19.31 -11.21
N LEU A 257 2.12 18.79 -10.71
CA LEU A 257 3.41 19.02 -11.34
C LEU A 257 3.45 18.45 -12.76
N MET A 258 2.87 17.28 -13.00
CA MET A 258 2.81 16.72 -14.35
C MET A 258 1.92 17.53 -15.30
N ARG A 259 0.84 18.12 -14.80
CA ARG A 259 -0.04 19.02 -15.57
C ARG A 259 0.64 20.31 -15.99
N SER A 260 1.64 20.77 -15.24
CA SER A 260 2.39 21.97 -15.60
C SER A 260 3.25 21.80 -16.85
N PHE A 261 3.45 20.56 -17.33
CA PHE A 261 4.19 20.24 -18.55
C PHE A 261 3.25 19.91 -19.70
N GLU A 262 2.70 20.95 -20.32
CA GLU A 262 2.08 20.83 -21.65
C GLU A 262 3.12 21.15 -22.72
N ILE A 263 3.49 20.16 -23.53
CA ILE A 263 4.35 20.37 -24.70
C ILE A 263 3.45 20.42 -25.93
N THR A 264 3.13 21.63 -26.36
CA THR A 264 2.31 21.89 -27.56
C THR A 264 2.99 21.30 -28.81
N GLY A 265 2.26 20.51 -29.60
CA GLY A 265 2.75 19.99 -30.90
C GLY A 265 3.33 18.56 -30.89
N LEU A 266 3.28 17.83 -29.76
CA LEU A 266 3.51 16.38 -29.72
C LEU A 266 2.18 15.62 -29.85
N LEU A 267 2.21 14.37 -30.33
CA LEU A 267 1.00 13.50 -30.37
C LEU A 267 0.36 13.29 -28.99
N PHE A 268 1.13 13.43 -27.92
CA PHE A 268 0.66 13.38 -26.52
C PHE A 268 1.02 14.70 -25.83
N GLU A 269 0.07 15.64 -25.79
CA GLU A 269 0.30 16.97 -25.19
C GLU A 269 0.14 16.95 -23.66
N ARG A 270 -0.58 15.96 -23.12
CA ARG A 270 -0.98 15.85 -21.70
C ARG A 270 -0.40 14.59 -21.05
N PHE A 271 0.80 14.72 -20.48
CA PHE A 271 1.53 13.59 -19.87
C PHE A 271 0.95 13.10 -18.55
N GLU A 272 0.11 13.90 -17.89
CA GLU A 272 -0.55 13.54 -16.63
C GLU A 272 -1.49 12.34 -16.79
N PHE A 273 -2.02 12.08 -17.98
CA PHE A 273 -2.89 10.92 -18.23
C PHE A 273 -2.17 9.60 -18.03
N PHE A 274 -0.89 9.50 -18.39
CA PHE A 274 -0.10 8.29 -18.16
C PHE A 274 0.04 8.00 -16.67
N LEU A 275 0.31 9.04 -15.87
CA LEU A 275 0.43 8.94 -14.42
C LEU A 275 -0.92 8.55 -13.79
N LEU A 276 -2.02 9.15 -14.23
CA LEU A 276 -3.38 8.82 -13.76
C LEU A 276 -3.75 7.36 -14.04
N VAL A 277 -3.55 6.87 -15.27
CA VAL A 277 -3.89 5.50 -15.67
C VAL A 277 -3.13 4.48 -14.83
N ILE A 278 -1.83 4.69 -14.65
CA ILE A 278 -0.97 3.81 -13.85
C ILE A 278 -1.35 3.84 -12.39
N TRP A 279 -1.67 5.01 -11.87
CA TRP A 279 -2.07 5.13 -10.49
C TRP A 279 -3.42 4.47 -10.21
N ILE A 280 -4.40 4.62 -11.12
CA ILE A 280 -5.67 3.86 -11.06
C ILE A 280 -5.39 2.35 -11.06
N MET A 281 -4.46 1.88 -11.90
CA MET A 281 -4.06 0.47 -11.89
C MET A 281 -3.41 0.05 -10.56
N GLN A 282 -2.56 0.88 -9.96
CA GLN A 282 -1.94 0.60 -8.65
C GLN A 282 -2.98 0.51 -7.52
N ILE A 283 -3.91 1.46 -7.46
CA ILE A 283 -4.99 1.42 -6.47
C ILE A 283 -5.88 0.20 -6.70
N PHE A 284 -6.23 -0.12 -7.95
CA PHE A 284 -7.00 -1.30 -8.28
C PHE A 284 -6.30 -2.60 -7.86
N ALA A 285 -4.99 -2.72 -8.13
CA ALA A 285 -4.21 -3.88 -7.72
C ALA A 285 -4.19 -4.02 -6.19
N THR A 286 -4.03 -2.91 -5.47
CA THR A 286 -4.08 -2.84 -4.01
C THR A 286 -5.45 -3.27 -3.46
N PHE A 287 -6.53 -2.79 -4.07
CA PHE A 287 -7.89 -3.25 -3.78
C PHE A 287 -8.02 -4.78 -3.94
N THR A 288 -7.50 -5.35 -5.04
CA THR A 288 -7.65 -6.78 -5.29
C THR A 288 -6.90 -7.66 -4.27
N ILE A 289 -5.68 -7.28 -3.86
CA ILE A 289 -4.90 -8.08 -2.90
C ILE A 289 -5.44 -7.96 -1.48
N THR A 290 -5.92 -6.79 -1.07
CA THR A 290 -6.54 -6.58 0.26
C THR A 290 -7.90 -7.27 0.35
N TYR A 291 -8.70 -7.22 -0.71
CA TYR A 291 -9.94 -8.00 -0.81
C TYR A 291 -9.66 -9.52 -0.76
N TYR A 292 -8.65 -10.00 -1.49
CA TYR A 292 -8.25 -11.40 -1.42
C TYR A 292 -7.76 -11.79 -0.01
N ALA A 293 -7.01 -10.92 0.67
CA ALA A 293 -6.52 -11.11 2.04
C ALA A 293 -7.66 -11.24 3.05
N ALA A 294 -8.67 -10.37 2.98
CA ALA A 294 -9.87 -10.44 3.80
C ALA A 294 -10.67 -11.72 3.55
N SER A 295 -10.87 -12.07 2.27
CA SER A 295 -11.58 -13.27 1.86
C SER A 295 -10.90 -14.55 2.35
N MET A 296 -9.57 -14.60 2.25
CA MET A 296 -8.78 -15.73 2.76
C MET A 296 -8.89 -15.85 4.28
N GLY A 297 -8.84 -14.72 5.00
CA GLY A 297 -8.99 -14.70 6.45
C GLY A 297 -10.31 -15.27 6.90
N LEU A 298 -11.43 -14.80 6.32
CA LEU A 298 -12.77 -15.31 6.63
C LEU A 298 -12.92 -16.79 6.28
N ALA A 299 -12.42 -17.21 5.11
CA ALA A 299 -12.45 -18.60 4.70
C ALA A 299 -11.69 -19.51 5.68
N GLN A 300 -10.53 -19.08 6.17
CA GLN A 300 -9.73 -19.85 7.11
C GLN A 300 -10.29 -19.80 8.54
N LEU A 301 -10.84 -18.66 8.97
CA LEU A 301 -11.46 -18.49 10.28
C LEU A 301 -12.68 -19.42 10.44
N PHE A 302 -13.55 -19.47 9.43
CA PHE A 302 -14.77 -20.30 9.42
C PHE A 302 -14.59 -21.68 8.78
N LYS A 303 -13.37 -22.02 8.35
CA LYS A 303 -13.04 -23.28 7.65
C LYS A 303 -13.95 -23.54 6.42
N LYS A 304 -14.27 -22.49 5.66
CA LYS A 304 -15.08 -22.53 4.44
C LYS A 304 -14.22 -22.40 3.18
N LYS A 305 -14.81 -22.67 2.02
CA LYS A 305 -14.17 -22.40 0.72
C LYS A 305 -14.10 -20.88 0.51
N ILE A 306 -13.03 -20.40 -0.13
CA ILE A 306 -12.81 -18.96 -0.35
C ILE A 306 -13.80 -18.34 -1.35
N LYS A 307 -14.23 -19.07 -2.38
CA LYS A 307 -15.09 -18.53 -3.45
C LYS A 307 -16.43 -17.97 -2.93
N PRO A 308 -17.24 -18.70 -2.13
CA PRO A 308 -18.46 -18.12 -1.56
C PRO A 308 -18.22 -16.89 -0.68
N ILE A 309 -17.10 -16.88 0.06
CA ILE A 309 -16.72 -15.76 0.93
C ILE A 309 -16.38 -14.52 0.09
N ILE A 310 -15.67 -14.70 -1.03
CA ILE A 310 -15.41 -13.64 -2.00
C ILE A 310 -16.74 -13.00 -2.41
N TYR A 311 -17.70 -13.77 -2.94
CA TYR A 311 -19.00 -13.19 -3.35
C TYR A 311 -19.76 -12.53 -2.19
N GLY A 312 -19.72 -13.11 -0.99
CA GLY A 312 -20.40 -12.57 0.19
C GLY A 312 -19.79 -11.28 0.74
N LEU A 313 -18.48 -11.06 0.56
CA LEU A 313 -17.80 -9.84 0.99
C LEU A 313 -18.01 -8.66 0.04
N LEU A 314 -18.32 -8.91 -1.24
CA LEU A 314 -18.53 -7.88 -2.25
C LEU A 314 -19.51 -6.77 -1.80
N PRO A 315 -20.76 -7.06 -1.35
CA PRO A 315 -21.68 -6.02 -0.91
C PRO A 315 -21.18 -5.29 0.35
N ILE A 316 -20.45 -5.97 1.24
CA ILE A 316 -19.91 -5.36 2.46
C ILE A 316 -18.87 -4.30 2.10
N ILE A 317 -17.93 -4.65 1.22
CA ILE A 317 -16.88 -3.72 0.76
C ILE A 317 -17.52 -2.53 0.04
N PHE A 318 -18.54 -2.77 -0.78
CA PHE A 318 -19.27 -1.72 -1.49
C PHE A 318 -19.91 -0.73 -0.51
N VAL A 319 -20.62 -1.21 0.51
CA VAL A 319 -21.25 -0.35 1.53
C VAL A 319 -20.20 0.43 2.31
N VAL A 320 -19.10 -0.21 2.73
CA VAL A 320 -18.02 0.47 3.46
C VAL A 320 -17.36 1.56 2.60
N ALA A 321 -17.19 1.33 1.29
CA ALA A 321 -16.62 2.30 0.37
C ALA A 321 -17.51 3.55 0.16
N LEU A 322 -18.81 3.43 0.42
CA LEU A 322 -19.77 4.52 0.33
C LEU A 322 -19.98 5.27 1.66
N LEU A 323 -19.34 4.84 2.76
CA LEU A 323 -19.46 5.54 4.05
C LEU A 323 -18.92 6.98 4.01
N PRO A 324 -17.73 7.25 3.44
CA PRO A 324 -17.26 8.62 3.29
C PRO A 324 -18.14 9.37 2.29
N LYS A 325 -18.63 10.55 2.65
CA LYS A 325 -19.52 11.35 1.80
C LYS A 325 -18.79 12.37 0.93
N ASN A 326 -17.58 12.73 1.31
CA ASN A 326 -16.76 13.75 0.65
C ASN A 326 -15.27 13.44 0.81
N MET A 327 -14.42 14.18 0.10
CA MET A 327 -12.96 13.97 0.09
C MET A 327 -12.32 14.10 1.48
N ASN A 328 -12.81 15.00 2.35
CA ASN A 328 -12.25 15.15 3.70
C ASN A 328 -12.50 13.90 4.54
N GLU A 329 -13.72 13.35 4.48
CA GLU A 329 -14.04 12.07 5.14
C GLU A 329 -13.25 10.90 4.56
N VAL A 330 -12.84 10.96 3.28
CA VAL A 330 -11.95 9.96 2.68
C VAL A 330 -10.55 10.05 3.29
N PHE A 331 -10.02 11.26 3.50
CA PHE A 331 -8.72 11.44 4.17
C PHE A 331 -8.78 11.00 5.64
N ASP A 332 -9.84 11.33 6.37
CA ASP A 332 -10.04 10.84 7.75
C ASP A 332 -10.10 9.31 7.79
N PHE A 333 -10.74 8.69 6.80
CA PHE A 333 -10.82 7.24 6.68
C PHE A 333 -9.45 6.61 6.34
N ASP A 334 -8.67 7.24 5.47
CA ASP A 334 -7.28 6.85 5.15
C ASP A 334 -6.39 6.89 6.39
N ASP A 335 -6.46 7.99 7.15
CA ASP A 335 -5.75 8.14 8.42
C ASP A 335 -6.17 7.08 9.44
N PHE A 336 -7.46 6.79 9.56
CA PHE A 336 -7.95 5.74 10.45
C PHE A 336 -7.38 4.37 10.08
N VAL A 337 -7.41 4.00 8.79
CA VAL A 337 -6.88 2.72 8.29
C VAL A 337 -5.36 2.67 8.50
N GLY A 338 -4.64 3.74 8.16
CA GLY A 338 -3.19 3.80 8.32
C GLY A 338 -2.76 3.71 9.79
N ASN A 339 -3.40 4.44 10.70
CA ASN A 339 -3.12 4.34 12.14
C ASN A 339 -3.41 2.93 12.67
N SER A 340 -4.52 2.32 12.23
CA SER A 340 -4.84 0.93 12.55
C SER A 340 -3.75 -0.03 12.10
N SER A 341 -3.14 0.22 10.93
CA SER A 341 -2.03 -0.58 10.44
C SER A 341 -0.81 -0.56 11.36
N ILE A 342 -0.44 0.63 11.88
CA ILE A 342 0.71 0.79 12.79
C ILE A 342 0.49 -0.02 14.07
N TYR A 343 -0.68 0.09 14.70
CA TYR A 343 -0.98 -0.64 15.93
C TYR A 343 -1.07 -2.14 15.69
N LEU A 344 -1.75 -2.57 14.63
CA LEU A 344 -2.00 -3.98 14.33
C LEU A 344 -0.80 -4.72 13.75
N PHE A 345 0.09 -4.05 13.02
CA PHE A 345 1.18 -4.71 12.30
C PHE A 345 2.57 -4.19 12.67
N GLY A 346 2.67 -3.08 13.39
CA GLY A 346 3.93 -2.65 14.01
C GLY A 346 4.19 -3.36 15.34
N LEU A 347 3.22 -3.34 16.26
CA LEU A 347 3.36 -3.90 17.62
C LEU A 347 3.10 -5.40 17.69
N LEU A 348 2.05 -5.86 17.00
CA LEU A 348 1.61 -7.26 17.07
C LEU A 348 2.67 -8.30 16.68
N PRO A 349 3.47 -8.14 15.58
CA PRO A 349 4.44 -9.16 15.22
C PRO A 349 5.52 -9.31 16.27
N VAL A 350 5.93 -8.21 16.92
CA VAL A 350 6.90 -8.23 18.01
C VAL A 350 6.33 -8.99 19.21
N LEU A 351 5.09 -8.71 19.60
CA LEU A 351 4.41 -9.42 20.69
C LEU A 351 4.25 -10.91 20.38
N LEU A 352 3.78 -11.27 19.18
CA LEU A 352 3.63 -12.66 18.76
C LEU A 352 4.97 -13.40 18.68
N LEU A 353 6.04 -12.73 18.24
CA LEU A 353 7.40 -13.30 18.25
C LEU A 353 7.90 -13.57 19.66
N LEU A 354 7.66 -12.66 20.60
CA LEU A 354 8.04 -12.84 21.99
C LEU A 354 7.29 -14.02 22.62
N ILE A 355 5.97 -14.08 22.43
CA ILE A 355 5.13 -15.18 22.92
C ILE A 355 5.57 -16.51 22.29
N ALA A 356 5.81 -16.53 20.97
CA ALA A 356 6.29 -17.73 20.27
C ALA A 356 7.60 -18.26 20.88
N LYS A 357 8.58 -17.37 21.13
CA LYS A 357 9.85 -17.74 21.77
C LYS A 357 9.69 -18.22 23.20
N ILE A 358 8.93 -17.50 24.03
CA ILE A 358 8.74 -17.82 25.46
C ILE A 358 8.08 -19.18 25.62
N PHE A 359 7.02 -19.45 24.85
CA PHE A 359 6.27 -20.70 24.94
C PHE A 359 6.81 -21.81 24.02
N LYS A 360 7.99 -21.61 23.40
CA LYS A 360 8.63 -22.54 22.45
C LYS A 360 7.65 -23.03 21.35
N LYS A 361 6.78 -22.12 20.89
CA LYS A 361 5.79 -22.37 19.84
C LYS A 361 6.36 -21.92 18.50
N GLY A 362 6.31 -22.79 17.50
CA GLY A 362 6.96 -22.52 16.21
C GLY A 362 8.45 -22.87 16.29
N GLY A 363 8.83 -23.87 15.53
CA GLY A 363 10.19 -24.38 15.47
C GLY A 363 10.26 -25.30 14.26
N VAL A 364 11.15 -24.97 13.33
CA VAL A 364 11.63 -25.96 12.37
C VAL A 364 12.51 -26.89 13.19
N LYS A 365 12.02 -28.11 13.47
CA LYS A 365 12.91 -29.21 13.86
C LYS A 365 13.90 -29.47 12.75
#